data_AF-A0A9D6RDV9-F1
#
_entry.id   AF-A0A9D6RDV9-F1
#
_cell.length_a   1.000
_cell.length_b   1.000
_cell.length_c   1.000
_cell.angle_alpha   90.00
_cell.angle_beta   90.00
_cell.angle_gamma   90.00
#
_symmetry.space_group_name_H-M   'P 1'
#
loop_
_entity.id
_entity.type
_entity.pdbx_description
1 polymer ?
#
loop_
_entity_poly.entity_id
_entity_poly.type
_entity_poly.pdbx_seq_one_letter_code
_entity_poly.pdbx_strand_id
1 'polypeptide(L)'
;MDANVDSKSMTERADSKPSPSAAAAKLAVLPDPSPETTPPPSPRWNISSLLRKCDQLVGVPIARHAAPCLVASALACLIVASENIIGPRHRQWYLVYNLILAWIPLGWACLVVRMSRQEVRNPFIFWSCAVLWLLFLPNAPYLFTDLVHLLGKSLPYYWSDMMKILLFALAGMTAGLLSLRLMHALVEAAFGRWMGWGFVAAISALSSMGVALGRFNRWNSWDVLRQPTSVLRDAFDFTQITYVTNPKGLFAVFLAALVFCFYLILFGFEEPADGTKPKDSTAR
;
A
#
# COMPACT_ATOMS: atom_id res chain seq x y z
N MET A 1 -102.46 -44.55 -46.51
CA MET A 1 -101.22 -45.17 -46.01
C MET A 1 -100.10 -44.14 -45.92
N ASP A 2 -99.84 -43.50 -44.79
CA ASP A 2 -100.74 -42.80 -43.87
C ASP A 2 -99.90 -41.76 -43.13
N ALA A 3 -100.50 -40.59 -42.96
CA ALA A 3 -100.01 -39.48 -42.18
C ALA A 3 -100.22 -39.73 -40.68
N ASN A 4 -99.31 -39.23 -39.82
CA ASN A 4 -99.60 -38.63 -38.51
C ASN A 4 -98.27 -38.33 -37.79
N VAL A 5 -97.93 -37.10 -37.39
CA VAL A 5 -98.57 -36.16 -36.44
C VAL A 5 -98.20 -36.46 -34.97
N ASP A 6 -97.63 -35.40 -34.38
CA ASP A 6 -97.72 -34.91 -33.00
C ASP A 6 -97.00 -35.55 -31.81
N SER A 7 -96.04 -34.74 -31.34
CA SER A 7 -96.11 -33.92 -30.11
C SER A 7 -95.81 -34.51 -28.74
N LYS A 8 -95.11 -33.66 -27.98
CA LYS A 8 -95.02 -33.53 -26.51
C LYS A 8 -94.22 -34.64 -25.81
N SER A 9 -93.33 -34.33 -24.87
CA SER A 9 -93.07 -33.08 -24.15
C SER A 9 -91.82 -33.24 -23.28
N MET A 10 -91.41 -32.11 -22.72
CA MET A 10 -90.81 -31.96 -21.39
C MET A 10 -89.27 -31.89 -21.30
N THR A 11 -88.87 -30.63 -21.16
CA THR A 11 -87.97 -30.11 -20.10
C THR A 11 -86.54 -30.62 -20.07
N GLU A 12 -85.59 -29.74 -20.42
CA GLU A 12 -84.55 -29.34 -19.47
C GLU A 12 -83.82 -28.04 -19.84
N ARG A 13 -83.92 -27.08 -18.91
CA ARG A 13 -82.87 -26.22 -18.34
C ARG A 13 -81.81 -25.56 -19.25
N ALA A 14 -81.97 -24.23 -19.37
CA ALA A 14 -81.15 -23.21 -18.68
C ALA A 14 -79.71 -23.62 -18.26
N ASP A 15 -78.68 -22.90 -18.68
CA ASP A 15 -78.34 -21.63 -18.03
C ASP A 15 -77.18 -20.90 -18.75
N SER A 16 -77.38 -19.60 -18.87
CA SER A 16 -76.49 -18.60 -19.44
C SER A 16 -75.28 -18.33 -18.53
N LYS A 17 -74.14 -18.06 -19.17
CA LYS A 17 -72.85 -17.62 -18.61
C LYS A 17 -72.96 -16.79 -17.31
N PRO A 18 -72.18 -17.10 -16.26
CA PRO A 18 -72.12 -16.26 -15.06
C PRO A 18 -71.26 -15.01 -15.27
N SER A 19 -71.80 -13.92 -14.70
CA SER A 19 -71.29 -12.55 -14.56
C SER A 19 -70.01 -12.45 -13.70
N PRO A 20 -69.12 -11.45 -13.94
CA PRO A 20 -67.80 -11.33 -13.34
C PRO A 20 -67.84 -10.72 -11.93
N SER A 21 -68.39 -11.44 -10.94
CA SER A 21 -68.49 -10.95 -9.56
C SER A 21 -67.99 -11.93 -8.48
N ALA A 22 -67.29 -13.01 -8.86
CA ALA A 22 -66.79 -14.01 -7.90
C ALA A 22 -65.28 -14.32 -7.98
N ALA A 23 -64.53 -13.69 -8.89
CA ALA A 23 -63.08 -13.92 -9.05
C ALA A 23 -62.19 -12.91 -8.30
N ALA A 24 -62.78 -11.91 -7.62
CA ALA A 24 -62.06 -10.80 -7.00
C ALA A 24 -61.84 -10.93 -5.48
N ALA A 25 -62.22 -12.04 -4.84
CA ALA A 25 -62.28 -12.11 -3.37
C ALA A 25 -61.28 -13.04 -2.67
N LYS A 26 -60.46 -13.82 -3.38
CA LYS A 26 -59.45 -14.69 -2.74
C LYS A 26 -58.24 -14.93 -3.63
N LEU A 27 -57.28 -14.01 -3.65
CA LEU A 27 -55.87 -14.37 -3.85
C LEU A 27 -54.95 -13.34 -3.17
N ALA A 28 -54.45 -13.77 -2.02
CA ALA A 28 -53.20 -13.40 -1.36
C ALA A 28 -52.80 -11.90 -1.32
N VAL A 29 -52.98 -11.34 -0.12
CA VAL A 29 -52.10 -10.30 0.46
C VAL A 29 -50.65 -10.61 0.10
N LEU A 30 -50.06 -9.78 -0.76
CA LEU A 30 -48.62 -9.77 -0.98
C LEU A 30 -47.96 -9.28 0.31
N PRO A 31 -46.90 -9.96 0.82
CA PRO A 31 -46.09 -9.38 1.89
C PRO A 31 -45.51 -8.06 1.39
N ASP A 32 -45.47 -7.06 2.27
CA ASP A 32 -44.78 -5.77 2.05
C ASP A 32 -43.39 -6.04 1.44
N PRO A 33 -42.96 -5.33 0.37
CA PRO A 33 -41.60 -5.45 -0.12
C PRO A 33 -40.64 -5.32 1.07
N SER A 34 -39.84 -6.36 1.27
CA SER A 34 -38.76 -6.37 2.26
C SER A 34 -37.98 -5.07 2.13
N PRO A 35 -37.56 -4.41 3.23
CA PRO A 35 -36.84 -3.15 3.12
C PRO A 35 -35.69 -3.37 2.15
N GLU A 36 -35.67 -2.62 1.05
CA GLU A 36 -34.60 -2.64 0.06
C GLU A 36 -33.28 -2.65 0.83
N THR A 37 -32.60 -3.80 0.85
CA THR A 37 -31.25 -3.87 1.37
C THR A 37 -30.44 -3.06 0.39
N THR A 38 -30.31 -1.77 0.67
CA THR A 38 -29.36 -0.90 0.00
C THR A 38 -28.07 -1.71 -0.12
N PRO A 39 -27.54 -1.92 -1.34
CA PRO A 39 -26.29 -2.63 -1.48
C PRO A 39 -25.28 -1.96 -0.55
N PRO A 40 -24.48 -2.73 0.23
CA PRO A 40 -23.56 -2.15 1.18
C PRO A 40 -22.77 -1.07 0.46
N PRO A 41 -22.63 0.13 1.05
CA PRO A 41 -21.99 1.25 0.37
C PRO A 41 -20.66 0.75 -0.18
N SER A 42 -20.45 0.95 -1.49
CA SER A 42 -19.23 0.54 -2.18
C SER A 42 -18.03 0.88 -1.31
N PRO A 43 -17.08 -0.03 -1.07
CA PRO A 43 -16.02 0.19 -0.11
C PRO A 43 -15.37 1.54 -0.41
N ARG A 44 -15.55 2.53 0.48
CA ARG A 44 -14.87 3.82 0.34
C ARG A 44 -13.40 3.55 0.63
N TRP A 45 -12.63 3.34 -0.43
CA TRP A 45 -11.20 3.12 -0.35
C TRP A 45 -10.54 4.40 0.15
N ASN A 46 -10.29 4.44 1.46
CA ASN A 46 -9.50 5.49 2.10
C ASN A 46 -8.16 4.88 2.52
N ILE A 47 -7.05 5.60 2.33
CA ILE A 47 -5.69 5.18 2.74
C ILE A 47 -5.67 4.73 4.21
N SER A 48 -6.39 5.42 5.09
CA SER A 48 -6.52 5.03 6.51
C SER A 48 -7.19 3.68 6.72
N SER A 49 -8.14 3.30 5.85
CA SER A 49 -8.80 1.99 5.89
C SER A 49 -7.91 0.88 5.32
N LEU A 50 -7.07 1.21 4.33
CA LEU A 50 -6.08 0.29 3.76
C LEU A 50 -5.00 -0.04 4.79
N LEU A 51 -4.43 0.98 5.44
CA LEU A 51 -3.40 0.82 6.46
C LEU A 51 -3.93 0.03 7.67
N ARG A 52 -5.12 0.36 8.17
CA ARG A 52 -5.76 -0.42 9.26
C ARG A 52 -6.02 -1.88 8.88
N LYS A 53 -6.38 -2.16 7.63
CA LYS A 53 -6.49 -3.55 7.14
C LYS A 53 -5.11 -4.22 7.11
N CYS A 54 -4.06 -3.53 6.68
CA CYS A 54 -2.70 -4.07 6.75
C CYS A 54 -2.29 -4.35 8.20
N ASP A 55 -2.60 -3.45 9.14
CA ASP A 55 -2.34 -3.65 10.56
C ASP A 55 -3.03 -4.92 11.08
N GLN A 56 -4.30 -5.14 10.72
CA GLN A 56 -5.04 -6.35 11.08
C GLN A 56 -4.46 -7.63 10.44
N LEU A 57 -4.02 -7.53 9.18
CA LEU A 57 -3.50 -8.68 8.42
C LEU A 57 -2.10 -9.11 8.85
N VAL A 58 -1.31 -8.17 9.37
CA VAL A 58 0.11 -8.36 9.70
C VAL A 58 0.35 -8.37 11.21
N GLY A 59 -0.57 -7.81 12.00
CA GLY A 59 -0.46 -7.71 13.45
C GLY A 59 0.46 -6.57 13.92
N VAL A 60 0.65 -5.53 13.09
CA VAL A 60 1.62 -4.44 13.35
C VAL A 60 0.93 -3.10 13.22
N PRO A 61 1.08 -2.15 14.16
CA PRO A 61 0.34 -0.89 14.17
C PRO A 61 0.93 0.16 13.19
N ILE A 62 1.02 -0.16 11.90
CA ILE A 62 1.60 0.72 10.87
C ILE A 62 0.76 1.99 10.70
N ALA A 63 -0.56 1.90 10.83
CA ALA A 63 -1.43 3.09 10.73
C ALA A 63 -1.08 4.14 11.79
N ARG A 64 -0.60 3.75 12.98
CA ARG A 64 -0.18 4.66 14.06
C ARG A 64 1.00 5.54 13.63
N HIS A 65 1.93 4.98 12.86
CA HIS A 65 3.11 5.69 12.38
C HIS A 65 2.89 6.38 11.03
N ALA A 66 2.00 5.85 10.19
CA ALA A 66 1.69 6.43 8.89
C ALA A 66 0.95 7.77 8.99
N ALA A 67 0.05 7.95 9.97
CA ALA A 67 -0.67 9.21 10.16
C ALA A 67 0.25 10.42 10.44
N PRO A 68 1.15 10.39 11.44
CA PRO A 68 2.09 11.48 11.67
C PRO A 68 3.06 11.67 10.49
N CYS A 69 3.44 10.57 9.81
CA CYS A 69 4.26 10.63 8.60
C CYS A 69 3.56 11.38 7.44
N LEU A 70 2.25 11.17 7.25
CA LEU A 70 1.44 11.91 6.28
C LEU A 70 1.33 13.39 6.64
N VAL A 71 1.11 13.70 7.92
CA VAL A 71 1.05 15.09 8.40
C VAL A 71 2.39 15.80 8.18
N ALA A 72 3.50 15.14 8.52
CA ALA A 72 4.84 15.67 8.28
C ALA A 72 5.10 15.91 6.79
N SER A 73 4.70 14.96 5.93
CA SER A 73 4.81 15.08 4.46
C SER A 73 3.99 16.25 3.92
N ALA A 74 2.75 16.42 4.38
CA ALA A 74 1.87 17.50 3.98
C ALA A 74 2.43 18.86 4.41
N LEU A 75 2.88 18.97 5.67
CA LEU A 75 3.52 20.17 6.19
C LEU A 75 4.78 20.53 5.38
N ALA A 76 5.61 19.54 5.07
CA ALA A 76 6.82 19.73 4.26
C ALA A 76 6.49 20.28 2.86
N CYS A 77 5.47 19.70 2.21
CA CYS A 77 4.98 20.18 0.91
C CYS A 77 4.41 21.60 0.99
N LEU A 78 3.67 21.93 2.05
CA LEU A 78 3.11 23.27 2.26
C LEU A 78 4.20 24.32 2.46
N ILE A 79 5.27 24.01 3.19
CA ILE A 79 6.43 24.90 3.37
C ILE A 79 7.09 25.19 2.02
N VAL A 80 7.32 24.16 1.19
CA VAL A 80 7.90 24.36 -0.14
C VAL A 80 6.94 25.14 -1.03
N ALA A 81 5.64 24.85 -1.00
CA ALA A 81 4.65 25.56 -1.80
C ALA A 81 4.55 27.05 -1.42
N SER A 82 4.53 27.38 -0.12
CA SER A 82 4.44 28.77 0.34
C SER A 82 5.65 29.59 -0.07
N GLU A 83 6.86 29.04 0.05
CA GLU A 83 8.08 29.71 -0.42
C GLU A 83 8.11 29.88 -1.94
N ASN A 84 7.55 28.96 -2.71
CA ASN A 84 7.48 29.09 -4.17
C ASN A 84 6.47 30.16 -4.63
N ILE A 85 5.43 30.42 -3.84
CA ILE A 85 4.42 31.44 -4.13
C ILE A 85 4.90 32.83 -3.69
N ILE A 86 5.53 32.91 -2.52
CA ILE A 86 5.91 34.18 -1.88
C ILE A 86 7.33 34.62 -2.29
N GLY A 87 8.22 33.65 -2.53
CA GLY A 87 9.64 33.89 -2.75
C GLY A 87 10.02 33.97 -4.22
N PRO A 88 11.09 34.72 -4.57
CA PRO A 88 11.57 34.87 -5.94
C PRO A 88 12.31 33.62 -6.49
N ARG A 89 12.22 32.46 -5.83
CA ARG A 89 13.06 31.28 -6.14
C ARG A 89 12.25 29.99 -6.28
N HIS A 90 12.18 29.46 -7.50
CA HIS A 90 11.39 28.26 -7.86
C HIS A 90 12.11 26.91 -7.70
N ARG A 91 13.08 26.77 -6.78
CA ARG A 91 14.17 25.79 -6.97
C ARG A 91 14.09 24.48 -6.16
N GLN A 92 12.97 24.17 -5.50
CA GLN A 92 12.89 23.01 -4.58
C GLN A 92 11.81 21.97 -4.91
N TRP A 93 11.16 22.06 -6.08
CA TRP A 93 10.17 21.08 -6.51
C TRP A 93 10.68 19.63 -6.58
N TYR A 94 12.00 19.45 -6.74
CA TYR A 94 12.62 18.13 -6.71
C TYR A 94 12.40 17.41 -5.36
N LEU A 95 12.30 18.13 -4.24
CA LEU A 95 12.02 17.52 -2.93
C LEU A 95 10.61 16.92 -2.88
N VAL A 96 9.64 17.62 -3.47
CA VAL A 96 8.26 17.13 -3.58
C VAL A 96 8.22 15.88 -4.46
N TYR A 97 8.92 15.91 -5.60
CA TYR A 97 9.03 14.76 -6.50
C TYR A 97 9.69 13.56 -5.79
N ASN A 98 10.80 13.77 -5.10
CA ASN A 98 11.50 12.72 -4.35
C ASN A 98 10.63 12.15 -3.22
N LEU A 99 9.87 13.00 -2.51
CA LEU A 99 8.95 12.54 -1.48
C LEU A 99 7.84 11.66 -2.07
N ILE A 100 7.25 12.04 -3.20
CA ILE A 100 6.26 11.19 -3.88
C ILE A 100 6.85 9.82 -4.19
N LEU A 101 8.07 9.78 -4.74
CA LEU A 101 8.76 8.52 -5.02
C LEU A 101 9.04 7.70 -3.74
N ALA A 102 9.35 8.36 -2.61
CA ALA A 102 9.56 7.70 -1.32
C ALA A 102 8.29 7.06 -0.72
N TRP A 103 7.10 7.53 -1.11
CA TRP A 103 5.82 6.95 -0.68
C TRP A 103 5.38 5.74 -1.53
N ILE A 104 5.85 5.62 -2.78
CA ILE A 104 5.48 4.53 -3.70
C ILE A 104 5.74 3.13 -3.10
N PRO A 105 6.88 2.84 -2.45
CA PRO A 105 7.15 1.54 -1.84
C PRO A 105 6.06 1.13 -0.84
N LEU A 106 5.57 2.05 -0.01
CA LEU A 106 4.53 1.72 0.96
C LEU A 106 3.24 1.22 0.29
N GLY A 107 2.86 1.84 -0.83
CA GLY A 107 1.73 1.39 -1.63
C GLY A 107 1.90 -0.04 -2.16
N TRP A 108 3.06 -0.35 -2.73
CA TRP A 108 3.38 -1.70 -3.22
C TRP A 108 3.41 -2.73 -2.09
N ALA A 109 4.01 -2.40 -0.93
CA ALA A 109 4.05 -3.29 0.22
C ALA A 109 2.63 -3.61 0.74
N CYS A 110 1.75 -2.61 0.84
CA CYS A 110 0.34 -2.83 1.19
C CYS A 110 -0.38 -3.78 0.21
N LEU A 111 -0.09 -3.65 -1.10
CA LEU A 111 -0.66 -4.53 -2.11
C LEU A 111 -0.17 -5.98 -1.94
N VAL A 112 1.14 -6.18 -1.75
CA VAL A 112 1.75 -7.50 -1.51
C VAL A 112 1.12 -8.18 -0.29
N VAL A 113 0.98 -7.45 0.82
CA VAL A 113 0.36 -7.94 2.07
C VAL A 113 -1.10 -8.32 1.87
N ARG A 114 -1.84 -7.52 1.10
CA ARG A 114 -3.23 -7.85 0.78
C ARG A 114 -3.31 -9.13 -0.05
N MET A 115 -2.44 -9.28 -1.05
CA MET A 115 -2.42 -10.43 -1.94
C MET A 115 -2.03 -11.72 -1.20
N SER A 116 -1.08 -11.66 -0.27
CA SER A 116 -0.65 -12.83 0.51
C SER A 116 -1.74 -13.38 1.43
N ARG A 117 -2.71 -12.54 1.83
CA ARG A 117 -3.79 -12.92 2.77
C ARG A 117 -5.13 -13.19 2.10
N GLN A 118 -5.33 -12.75 0.86
CA GLN A 118 -6.55 -12.96 0.08
C GLN A 118 -6.44 -14.12 -0.90
N GLU A 119 -5.42 -14.98 -0.75
CA GLU A 119 -5.13 -16.10 -1.65
C GLU A 119 -5.14 -15.69 -3.14
N VAL A 120 -4.60 -14.51 -3.46
CA VAL A 120 -4.50 -14.12 -4.87
C VAL A 120 -3.54 -15.10 -5.56
N ARG A 121 -4.12 -15.97 -6.39
CA ARG A 121 -3.46 -17.15 -6.96
C ARG A 121 -2.38 -16.86 -8.00
N ASN A 122 -2.21 -15.62 -8.44
CA ASN A 122 -1.25 -15.31 -9.50
C ASN A 122 0.12 -14.93 -8.90
N PRO A 123 1.10 -15.87 -8.84
CA PRO A 123 2.42 -15.60 -8.28
C PRO A 123 3.18 -14.53 -9.08
N PHE A 124 2.91 -14.41 -10.39
CA PHE A 124 3.57 -13.42 -11.23
C PHE A 124 3.25 -11.98 -10.77
N ILE A 125 1.98 -11.69 -10.47
CA ILE A 125 1.57 -10.36 -10.01
C ILE A 125 2.17 -10.07 -8.63
N PHE A 126 2.16 -11.06 -7.73
CA PHE A 126 2.74 -10.93 -6.40
C PHE A 126 4.23 -10.55 -6.46
N TRP A 127 5.02 -11.32 -7.22
CA TRP A 127 6.44 -11.07 -7.38
C TRP A 127 6.73 -9.77 -8.12
N SER A 128 5.90 -9.40 -9.11
CA SER A 128 6.02 -8.10 -9.78
C SER A 128 5.85 -6.94 -8.81
N CYS A 129 4.86 -6.99 -7.91
CA CYS A 129 4.67 -5.97 -6.88
C CYS A 129 5.82 -5.93 -5.88
N ALA A 130 6.36 -7.09 -5.48
CA ALA A 130 7.51 -7.17 -4.59
C ALA A 130 8.79 -6.61 -5.23
N VAL A 131 9.01 -6.87 -6.52
CA VAL A 131 10.13 -6.30 -7.28
C VAL A 131 9.96 -4.79 -7.42
N LEU A 132 8.77 -4.31 -7.77
CA LEU A 132 8.49 -2.87 -7.85
C LEU A 132 8.67 -2.18 -6.49
N TRP A 133 8.26 -2.82 -5.39
CA TRP A 133 8.56 -2.33 -4.05
C TRP A 133 10.07 -2.13 -3.85
N LEU A 134 10.89 -3.14 -4.17
CA LEU A 134 12.34 -3.09 -3.98
C LEU A 134 13.01 -2.04 -4.88
N LEU A 135 12.57 -1.88 -6.12
CA LEU A 135 13.13 -0.90 -7.07
C LEU A 135 12.87 0.55 -6.64
N PHE A 136 11.76 0.81 -5.98
CA PHE A 136 11.41 2.15 -5.50
C PHE A 136 11.88 2.43 -4.07
N LEU A 137 12.19 1.40 -3.28
CA LEU A 137 12.64 1.54 -1.89
C LEU A 137 13.84 2.51 -1.72
N PRO A 138 14.88 2.51 -2.60
CA PRO A 138 16.00 3.45 -2.51
C PRO A 138 15.59 4.92 -2.45
N ASN A 139 14.44 5.30 -3.02
CA ASN A 139 14.00 6.69 -3.01
C ASN A 139 13.78 7.21 -1.60
N ALA A 140 13.38 6.38 -0.63
CA ALA A 140 13.19 6.81 0.75
C ALA A 140 14.50 7.28 1.42
N PRO A 141 15.56 6.46 1.55
CA PRO A 141 16.84 6.92 2.08
C PRO A 141 17.57 7.91 1.17
N TYR A 142 17.26 7.97 -0.14
CA TYR A 142 17.84 8.95 -1.06
C TYR A 142 17.63 10.40 -0.59
N LEU A 143 16.47 10.72 0.03
CA LEU A 143 16.19 12.08 0.50
C LEU A 143 17.20 12.58 1.55
N PHE A 144 17.81 11.70 2.35
CA PHE A 144 18.89 12.11 3.26
C PHE A 144 20.12 12.63 2.50
N THR A 145 20.35 12.12 1.29
CA THR A 145 21.46 12.54 0.43
C THR A 145 21.21 13.88 -0.26
N ASP A 146 19.97 14.38 -0.25
CA ASP A 146 19.63 15.68 -0.83
C ASP A 146 20.23 16.86 -0.04
N LEU A 147 20.77 16.60 1.16
CA LEU A 147 21.59 17.55 1.92
C LEU A 147 22.80 18.05 1.11
N VAL A 148 23.26 17.30 0.10
CA VAL A 148 24.34 17.76 -0.78
C VAL A 148 23.99 19.05 -1.52
N HIS A 149 22.71 19.38 -1.71
CA HIS A 149 22.28 20.64 -2.34
C HIS A 149 22.50 21.87 -1.44
N LEU A 150 22.93 21.67 -0.19
CA LEU A 150 23.36 22.75 0.71
C LEU A 150 24.80 23.18 0.44
N LEU A 151 25.60 22.37 -0.26
CA LEU A 151 26.98 22.73 -0.59
C LEU A 151 26.99 24.02 -1.42
N GLY A 152 27.78 24.99 -0.97
CA GLY A 152 27.94 26.28 -1.66
C GLY A 152 26.80 27.28 -1.48
N LYS A 153 25.79 27.01 -0.63
CA LYS A 153 24.75 27.98 -0.30
C LYS A 153 25.18 29.01 0.73
N SER A 154 24.73 30.25 0.56
CA SER A 154 24.96 31.35 1.50
C SER A 154 24.23 31.13 2.84
N LEU A 155 24.89 31.49 3.95
CA LEU A 155 24.40 31.38 5.34
C LEU A 155 22.94 31.84 5.59
N PRO A 156 22.43 32.95 5.01
CA PRO A 156 21.09 33.46 5.35
C PRO A 156 19.94 32.48 5.11
N TYR A 157 20.10 31.53 4.18
CA TYR A 157 19.08 30.54 3.82
C TYR A 157 19.53 29.09 4.06
N TYR A 158 20.77 28.91 4.55
CA TYR A 158 21.35 27.59 4.76
C TYR A 158 20.52 26.78 5.78
N TRP A 159 20.21 27.38 6.92
CA TRP A 159 19.49 26.72 8.01
C TRP A 159 18.05 26.37 7.63
N SER A 160 17.34 27.27 6.94
CA SER A 160 15.97 27.00 6.49
C SER A 160 15.95 25.87 5.45
N ASP A 161 16.85 25.89 4.48
CA ASP A 161 16.98 24.83 3.48
C ASP A 161 17.35 23.49 4.10
N MET A 162 18.25 23.49 5.08
CA MET A 162 18.63 22.28 5.81
C MET A 162 17.44 21.69 6.57
N MET A 163 16.70 22.50 7.33
CA MET A 163 15.54 22.03 8.08
C MET A 163 14.44 21.47 7.18
N LYS A 164 14.21 22.10 6.02
CA LYS A 164 13.27 21.58 5.02
C LYS A 164 13.73 20.22 4.49
N ILE A 165 14.98 20.11 4.03
CA ILE A 165 15.51 18.83 3.50
C ILE A 165 15.42 17.73 4.56
N LEU A 166 15.76 18.02 5.82
CA LEU A 166 15.64 17.07 6.93
C LEU A 166 14.19 16.65 7.20
N LEU A 167 13.23 17.58 7.16
CA LEU A 167 11.82 17.26 7.32
C LEU A 167 11.33 16.32 6.21
N PHE A 168 11.69 16.61 4.96
CA PHE A 168 11.44 15.73 3.81
C PHE A 168 12.08 14.36 4.00
N ALA A 169 13.36 14.33 4.39
CA ALA A 169 14.12 13.10 4.59
C ALA A 169 13.54 12.22 5.70
N LEU A 170 13.17 12.80 6.84
CA LEU A 170 12.55 12.05 7.94
C LEU A 170 11.16 11.51 7.55
N ALA A 171 10.36 12.30 6.85
CA ALA A 171 9.04 11.87 6.37
C ALA A 171 9.16 10.72 5.37
N GLY A 172 9.98 10.89 4.31
CA GLY A 172 10.19 9.87 3.28
C GLY A 172 10.85 8.60 3.84
N MET A 173 11.84 8.74 4.72
CA MET A 173 12.50 7.62 5.39
C MET A 173 11.50 6.82 6.23
N THR A 174 10.66 7.49 7.01
CA THR A 174 9.62 6.81 7.80
C THR A 174 8.66 6.03 6.90
N ALA A 175 8.21 6.62 5.78
CA ALA A 175 7.36 5.91 4.81
C ALA A 175 8.05 4.66 4.23
N GLY A 176 9.34 4.78 3.86
CA GLY A 176 10.15 3.65 3.40
C GLY A 176 10.29 2.55 4.45
N LEU A 177 10.56 2.90 5.70
CA LEU A 177 10.71 1.94 6.80
C LEU A 177 9.39 1.26 7.16
N LEU A 178 8.26 1.96 7.08
CA LEU A 178 6.93 1.34 7.22
C LEU A 178 6.67 0.31 6.11
N SER A 179 7.10 0.59 4.89
CA SER A 179 7.01 -0.37 3.78
C SER A 179 7.88 -1.60 4.03
N LEU A 180 9.09 -1.41 4.58
CA LEU A 180 10.00 -2.49 4.93
C LEU A 180 9.45 -3.34 6.09
N ARG A 181 8.80 -2.71 7.07
CA ARG A 181 8.18 -3.40 8.21
C ARG A 181 7.08 -4.38 7.76
N LEU A 182 6.27 -3.99 6.77
CA LEU A 182 5.26 -4.86 6.16
C LEU A 182 5.91 -6.09 5.52
N MET A 183 6.94 -5.88 4.69
CA MET A 183 7.63 -6.97 4.02
C MET A 183 8.38 -7.87 5.00
N HIS A 184 9.02 -7.29 6.01
CA HIS A 184 9.68 -8.02 7.08
C HIS A 184 8.70 -8.95 7.80
N ALA A 185 7.50 -8.48 8.14
CA ALA A 185 6.50 -9.31 8.81
C ALA A 185 6.03 -10.50 7.95
N LEU A 186 5.92 -10.31 6.63
CA LEU A 186 5.58 -11.42 5.72
C LEU A 186 6.69 -12.48 5.70
N VAL A 187 7.96 -12.05 5.66
CA VAL A 187 9.11 -12.96 5.69
C VAL A 187 9.23 -13.65 7.04
N GLU A 188 9.05 -12.93 8.15
CA GLU A 188 9.06 -13.48 9.51
C GLU A 188 7.95 -14.52 9.70
N ALA A 189 6.75 -14.26 9.19
CA ALA A 189 5.63 -15.21 9.25
C ALA A 189 5.86 -16.46 8.39
N ALA A 190 6.58 -16.36 7.27
CA ALA A 190 6.82 -17.48 6.35
C ALA A 190 8.07 -18.31 6.70
N PHE A 191 9.14 -17.66 7.15
CA PHE A 191 10.48 -18.27 7.30
C PHE A 191 11.09 -18.08 8.70
N GLY A 192 10.37 -17.43 9.62
CA GLY A 192 10.79 -17.21 11.00
C GLY A 192 11.60 -15.93 11.20
N ARG A 193 11.77 -15.58 12.48
CA ARG A 193 12.36 -14.32 12.95
C ARG A 193 13.77 -14.05 12.42
N TRP A 194 14.65 -15.04 12.47
CA TRP A 194 16.04 -14.87 12.01
C TRP A 194 16.13 -14.54 10.52
N MET A 195 15.29 -15.17 9.69
CA MET A 195 15.21 -14.87 8.26
C MET A 195 14.56 -13.52 8.00
N GLY A 196 13.59 -13.11 8.81
CA GLY A 196 13.04 -11.76 8.79
C GLY A 196 14.11 -10.68 9.01
N TRP A 197 14.92 -10.81 10.06
CA TRP A 197 15.98 -9.85 10.34
C TRP A 197 17.12 -9.89 9.32
N GLY A 198 17.48 -11.08 8.83
CA GLY A 198 18.42 -11.22 7.70
C GLY A 198 17.91 -10.52 6.44
N PHE A 199 16.61 -10.62 6.16
CA PHE A 199 15.96 -9.89 5.07
C PHE A 199 16.05 -8.37 5.26
N VAL A 200 15.77 -7.85 6.46
CA VAL A 200 15.91 -6.40 6.73
C VAL A 200 17.34 -5.91 6.49
N ALA A 201 18.35 -6.66 6.95
CA ALA A 201 19.76 -6.33 6.72
C ALA A 201 20.11 -6.33 5.22
N ALA A 202 19.69 -7.37 4.49
CA ALA A 202 19.92 -7.48 3.05
C ALA A 202 19.26 -6.34 2.27
N ILE A 203 18.01 -6.01 2.60
CA ILE A 203 17.27 -4.93 1.95
C ILE A 203 17.87 -3.56 2.27
N SER A 204 18.38 -3.35 3.49
CA SER A 204 19.08 -2.11 3.84
C SER A 204 20.34 -1.91 3.00
N ALA A 205 21.09 -2.99 2.74
CA ALA A 205 22.26 -2.97 1.86
C ALA A 205 21.88 -2.73 0.38
N LEU A 206 20.89 -3.47 -0.14
CA LEU A 206 20.42 -3.31 -1.52
C LEU A 206 19.84 -1.91 -1.77
N SER A 207 19.06 -1.38 -0.84
CA SER A 207 18.49 -0.04 -0.92
C SER A 207 19.60 1.02 -0.99
N SER A 208 20.63 0.88 -0.16
CA SER A 208 21.76 1.81 -0.11
C SER A 208 22.66 1.73 -1.34
N MET A 209 22.81 0.54 -1.92
CA MET A 209 23.42 0.36 -3.24
C MET A 209 22.60 1.09 -4.31
N GLY A 210 21.27 0.96 -4.31
CA GLY A 210 20.40 1.68 -5.22
C GLY A 210 20.56 3.20 -5.12
N VAL A 211 20.70 3.73 -3.91
CA VAL A 211 20.99 5.16 -3.69
C VAL A 211 22.37 5.53 -4.25
N ALA A 212 23.39 4.72 -4.03
CA ALA A 212 24.73 4.98 -4.56
C ALA A 212 24.73 5.00 -6.10
N LEU A 213 24.03 4.07 -6.76
CA LEU A 213 23.85 4.05 -8.21
C LEU A 213 23.12 5.31 -8.68
N GLY A 214 22.04 5.71 -8.01
CA GLY A 214 21.34 6.93 -8.35
C GLY A 214 22.19 8.19 -8.17
N ARG A 215 23.09 8.20 -7.18
CA ARG A 215 23.87 9.40 -6.87
C ARG A 215 25.14 9.55 -7.69
N PHE A 216 25.84 8.46 -7.95
CA PHE A 216 27.11 8.47 -8.68
C PHE A 216 26.95 8.19 -10.16
N ASN A 217 25.97 7.38 -10.54
CA ASN A 217 25.72 7.00 -11.94
C ASN A 217 24.48 7.69 -12.53
N ARG A 218 23.74 8.48 -11.71
CA ARG A 218 22.56 9.26 -12.11
C ARG A 218 21.37 8.41 -12.60
N TRP A 219 21.29 7.17 -12.14
CA TRP A 219 20.16 6.30 -12.39
C TRP A 219 18.92 6.68 -11.56
N ASN A 220 17.74 6.58 -12.16
CA ASN A 220 16.45 6.66 -11.48
C ASN A 220 15.77 5.29 -11.46
N SER A 221 14.81 5.09 -10.56
CA SER A 221 14.05 3.83 -10.47
C SER A 221 13.36 3.44 -11.79
N TRP A 222 12.99 4.43 -12.61
CA TRP A 222 12.36 4.20 -13.92
C TRP A 222 13.35 3.81 -15.03
N ASP A 223 14.66 4.02 -14.83
CA ASP A 223 15.67 3.69 -15.84
C ASP A 223 15.88 2.19 -15.96
N VAL A 224 15.55 1.41 -14.92
CA VAL A 224 15.53 -0.06 -14.99
C VAL A 224 14.57 -0.55 -16.07
N LEU A 225 13.47 0.17 -16.32
CA LEU A 225 12.50 -0.19 -17.37
C LEU A 225 12.95 0.26 -18.76
N ARG A 226 13.72 1.35 -18.85
CA ARG A 226 14.15 1.94 -20.13
C ARG A 226 15.47 1.35 -20.63
N GLN A 227 16.40 1.07 -19.72
CA GLN A 227 17.77 0.63 -19.99
C GLN A 227 18.20 -0.46 -19.00
N PRO A 228 17.49 -1.60 -18.93
CA PRO A 228 17.73 -2.64 -17.92
C PRO A 228 19.17 -3.17 -17.95
N THR A 229 19.74 -3.39 -19.14
CA THR A 229 21.09 -3.95 -19.28
C THR A 229 22.17 -3.03 -18.73
N SER A 230 22.06 -1.72 -18.96
CA SER A 230 23.02 -0.73 -18.48
C SER A 230 22.97 -0.60 -16.95
N VAL A 231 21.76 -0.55 -16.39
CA VAL A 231 21.58 -0.47 -14.92
C VAL A 231 22.10 -1.74 -14.24
N LEU A 232 21.81 -2.92 -14.80
CA LEU A 232 22.28 -4.19 -14.23
C LEU A 232 23.80 -4.32 -14.30
N ARG A 233 24.42 -3.86 -15.39
CA ARG A 233 25.88 -3.83 -15.52
C ARG A 233 26.49 -2.93 -14.44
N ASP A 234 26.00 -1.71 -14.30
CA ASP A 234 26.50 -0.77 -13.29
C ASP A 234 26.29 -1.28 -11.86
N ALA A 235 25.15 -1.96 -11.60
CA ALA A 235 24.89 -2.61 -10.34
C ALA A 235 25.87 -3.77 -10.08
N PHE A 236 26.15 -4.59 -11.08
CA PHE A 236 27.13 -5.67 -10.97
C PHE A 236 28.54 -5.12 -10.74
N ASP A 237 28.97 -4.12 -11.52
CA ASP A 237 30.27 -3.47 -11.38
C ASP A 237 30.42 -2.85 -9.97
N PHE A 238 29.34 -2.32 -9.40
CA PHE A 238 29.34 -1.81 -8.03
C PHE A 238 29.63 -2.91 -6.98
N THR A 239 29.16 -4.14 -7.19
CA THR A 239 29.46 -5.27 -6.28
C THR A 239 30.93 -5.69 -6.30
N GLN A 240 31.65 -5.38 -7.37
CA GLN A 240 33.06 -5.72 -7.54
C GLN A 240 33.99 -4.68 -6.89
N ILE A 241 33.44 -3.58 -6.38
CA ILE A 241 34.22 -2.53 -5.72
C ILE A 241 34.68 -3.02 -4.34
N THR A 242 35.92 -2.69 -3.98
CA THR A 242 36.40 -2.85 -2.60
C THR A 242 35.70 -1.83 -1.68
N TYR A 243 34.65 -2.28 -0.98
CA TYR A 243 33.79 -1.40 -0.17
C TYR A 243 34.52 -0.61 0.92
N VAL A 244 35.64 -1.13 1.43
CA VAL A 244 36.40 -0.53 2.54
C VAL A 244 37.33 0.60 2.07
N THR A 245 37.79 0.57 0.83
CA THR A 245 38.77 1.55 0.30
C THR A 245 38.17 2.51 -0.72
N ASN A 246 37.06 2.13 -1.36
CA ASN A 246 36.40 2.99 -2.33
C ASN A 246 35.36 3.90 -1.64
N PRO A 247 35.43 5.24 -1.85
CA PRO A 247 34.47 6.18 -1.26
C PRO A 247 33.00 5.88 -1.56
N LYS A 248 32.69 5.36 -2.77
CA LYS A 248 31.32 4.98 -3.14
C LYS A 248 30.82 3.77 -2.35
N GLY A 249 31.72 2.82 -2.09
CA GLY A 249 31.45 1.64 -1.28
C GLY A 249 31.24 2.00 0.19
N LEU A 250 32.13 2.82 0.76
CA LEU A 250 31.98 3.34 2.12
C LEU A 250 30.66 4.10 2.31
N PHE A 251 30.31 4.95 1.35
CA PHE A 251 29.03 5.66 1.35
C PHE A 251 27.84 4.68 1.43
N ALA A 252 27.82 3.63 0.60
CA ALA A 252 26.73 2.66 0.62
C ALA A 252 26.68 1.85 1.92
N VAL A 253 27.84 1.50 2.51
CA VAL A 253 27.91 0.80 3.80
C VAL A 253 27.36 1.66 4.93
N PHE A 254 27.78 2.93 5.02
CA PHE A 254 27.28 3.83 6.06
C PHE A 254 25.80 4.14 5.90
N LEU A 255 25.33 4.31 4.66
CA LEU A 255 23.91 4.49 4.40
C LEU A 255 23.10 3.24 4.76
N ALA A 256 23.62 2.04 4.50
CA ALA A 256 22.97 0.79 4.89
C ALA A 256 22.88 0.65 6.40
N ALA A 257 23.96 0.98 7.11
CA ALA A 257 23.98 1.05 8.57
C ALA A 257 22.96 2.07 9.09
N LEU A 258 22.91 3.27 8.49
CA LEU A 258 21.91 4.29 8.85
C LEU A 258 20.49 3.76 8.68
N VAL A 259 20.16 3.16 7.52
CA VAL A 259 18.83 2.60 7.26
C VAL A 259 18.47 1.52 8.29
N PHE A 260 19.40 0.61 8.55
CA PHE A 260 19.21 -0.47 9.50
C PHE A 260 19.04 0.05 10.94
N CYS A 261 19.85 1.02 11.36
CA CYS A 261 19.73 1.65 12.67
C CYS A 261 18.40 2.38 12.85
N PHE A 262 17.95 3.14 11.85
CA PHE A 262 16.62 3.76 11.89
C PHE A 262 15.51 2.72 11.98
N TYR A 263 15.63 1.60 11.26
CA TYR A 263 14.70 0.48 11.37
C TYR A 263 14.65 -0.09 12.78
N LEU A 264 15.81 -0.33 13.41
CA LEU A 264 15.91 -0.82 14.79
C LEU A 264 15.31 0.17 15.80
N ILE A 265 15.55 1.47 15.63
CA ILE A 265 14.99 2.50 16.52
C ILE A 265 13.45 2.47 16.47
N LEU A 266 12.87 2.30 15.29
CA LEU A 266 11.41 2.30 15.13
C LEU A 266 10.75 0.97 15.52
N PHE A 267 11.37 -0.17 15.21
CA PHE A 267 10.71 -1.48 15.29
C PHE A 267 11.48 -2.55 16.08
N GLY A 268 12.67 -2.25 16.59
CA GLY A 268 13.50 -3.21 17.34
C GLY A 268 12.91 -3.60 18.69
N PHE A 269 12.04 -2.77 19.26
CA PHE A 269 11.41 -2.97 20.58
C PHE A 269 9.96 -3.46 20.51
N GLU A 270 9.43 -3.79 19.33
CA GLU A 270 8.11 -4.41 19.26
C GLU A 270 8.20 -5.84 19.82
N GLU A 271 7.67 -6.05 21.03
CA GLU A 271 7.47 -7.39 21.58
C GLU A 271 6.57 -8.19 20.61
N PRO A 272 6.83 -9.50 20.42
CA PRO A 272 5.93 -10.33 19.65
C PRO A 272 4.53 -10.21 20.25
N ALA A 273 3.51 -9.99 19.42
CA ALA A 273 2.13 -10.14 19.86
C ALA A 273 1.99 -11.55 20.43
N ASP A 274 1.87 -11.63 21.76
CA ASP A 274 1.85 -12.86 22.53
C ASP A 274 0.91 -13.89 21.88
N GLY A 275 1.51 -14.96 21.37
CA GLY A 275 0.79 -16.07 20.79
C GLY A 275 0.12 -16.83 21.92
N THR A 276 -1.22 -16.90 21.88
CA THR A 276 -2.02 -17.93 22.57
C THR A 276 -1.73 -18.06 24.07
N LYS A 277 -2.47 -17.31 24.90
CA LYS A 277 -2.82 -17.86 26.21
C LYS A 277 -3.38 -19.28 25.99
N PRO A 278 -2.89 -20.31 26.67
CA PRO A 278 -3.58 -21.59 26.69
C PRO A 278 -5.00 -21.29 27.15
N LYS A 279 -6.01 -21.76 26.41
CA LYS A 279 -7.31 -21.97 27.04
C LYS A 279 -7.03 -22.91 28.18
N ASP A 280 -7.11 -22.41 29.41
CA ASP A 280 -7.25 -23.27 30.57
C ASP A 280 -8.51 -24.09 30.34
N SER A 281 -8.30 -25.28 29.78
CA SER A 281 -9.18 -26.42 29.90
C SER A 281 -9.05 -26.93 31.32
N THR A 282 -9.66 -26.21 32.26
CA THR A 282 -10.10 -26.79 33.52
C THR A 282 -11.61 -26.76 33.52
N ALA A 283 -12.16 -27.70 32.76
CA ALA A 283 -13.38 -28.35 33.17
C ALA A 283 -13.11 -29.06 34.51
N ARG A 284 -13.76 -28.60 35.57
CA ARG A 284 -14.44 -29.42 36.58
C ARG A 284 -15.35 -28.54 37.42
#